data_AF-A0A9W8G7Y0-F1
#
_entry.id   AF-A0A9W8G7Y0-F1
#
_cell.length_a   1.000
_cell.length_b   1.000
_cell.length_c   1.000
_cell.angle_alpha   90.00
_cell.angle_beta   90.00
_cell.angle_gamma   90.00
#
_symmetry.space_group_name_H-M   'P 1'
#
loop_
_entity.id
_entity.type
_entity.pdbx_description
1 polymer ?
#
loop_
_entity_poly.entity_id
_entity_poly.type
_entity_poly.pdbx_seq_one_letter_code
_entity_poly.pdbx_strand_id
1 'polypeptide(L)'
;MMTYEKRRRRRESHNAVERRRRDNINDRIQELFTLLPESMIDAQTKPNKGMILKKSVEYIRQLRHALQTQTDRLHELETGIPSSMAAAAAAAGIGQPHQPQTSSGLAAMFAGAASMPSSRTQGGDGSMMNNNGL
;
A
#
# COMPACT_ATOMS: atom_id res chain seq x y z
N MET A 1 -45.88 30.16 30.80
CA MET A 1 -46.08 28.95 29.96
C MET A 1 -44.99 28.71 28.91
N MET A 2 -44.54 29.72 28.13
CA MET A 2 -43.54 29.55 27.06
C MET A 2 -42.20 28.90 27.46
N THR A 3 -41.75 29.06 28.72
CA THR A 3 -40.48 28.49 29.21
C THR A 3 -40.51 26.96 29.35
N TYR A 4 -41.67 26.40 29.69
CA TYR A 4 -41.87 24.95 29.79
C TYR A 4 -41.84 24.30 28.41
N GLU A 5 -42.51 24.89 27.43
CA GLU A 5 -42.49 24.44 26.03
C GLU A 5 -41.10 24.49 25.42
N LYS A 6 -40.35 25.59 25.65
CA LYS A 6 -38.95 25.72 25.20
C LYS A 6 -38.05 24.65 25.83
N ARG A 7 -38.25 24.31 27.12
CA ARG A 7 -37.53 23.22 27.79
C ARG A 7 -37.96 21.84 27.27
N ARG A 8 -39.23 21.65 26.91
CA ARG A 8 -39.76 20.41 26.32
C ARG A 8 -39.15 20.16 24.95
N ARG A 9 -39.17 21.16 24.05
CA ARG A 9 -38.57 21.09 22.71
C ARG A 9 -37.08 20.78 22.74
N ARG A 10 -36.33 21.35 23.68
CA ARG A 10 -34.90 21.03 23.88
C ARG A 10 -34.69 19.56 24.24
N ARG A 11 -35.50 19.01 25.15
CA ARG A 11 -35.43 17.58 25.53
C ARG A 11 -35.82 16.67 24.37
N GLU A 12 -36.88 17.00 23.65
CA GLU A 12 -37.33 16.26 22.47
C GLU A 12 -36.24 16.24 21.38
N SER A 13 -35.65 17.39 21.07
CA SER A 13 -34.53 17.51 20.13
C SER A 13 -33.32 16.68 20.59
N HIS A 14 -32.95 16.78 21.86
CA HIS A 14 -31.85 15.99 22.42
C HIS A 14 -32.11 14.48 22.30
N ASN A 15 -33.32 14.04 22.65
CA ASN A 15 -33.71 12.63 22.57
C ASN A 15 -33.72 12.11 21.13
N ALA A 16 -34.11 12.94 20.17
CA ALA A 16 -34.10 12.60 18.74
C ALA A 16 -32.67 12.41 18.22
N VAL A 17 -31.74 13.32 18.59
CA VAL A 17 -30.32 13.22 18.23
C VAL A 17 -29.70 11.96 18.83
N GLU A 18 -29.93 11.73 20.11
CA GLU A 18 -29.46 10.56 20.84
C GLU A 18 -29.98 9.25 20.21
N ARG A 19 -31.26 9.19 19.85
CA ARG A 19 -31.85 8.04 19.15
C ARG A 19 -31.14 7.79 17.82
N ARG A 20 -30.96 8.84 17.00
CA ARG A 20 -30.25 8.75 15.73
C ARG A 20 -28.82 8.23 15.90
N ARG A 21 -28.09 8.67 16.94
CA ARG A 21 -26.75 8.14 17.23
C ARG A 21 -26.80 6.64 17.52
N ARG A 22 -27.74 6.20 18.37
CA ARG A 22 -27.89 4.78 18.71
C ARG A 22 -28.26 3.93 17.49
N ASP A 23 -29.16 4.43 16.66
CA ASP A 23 -29.56 3.73 15.44
C ASP A 23 -28.38 3.60 14.48
N ASN A 24 -27.61 4.67 14.27
CA ASN A 24 -26.40 4.61 13.45
C ASN A 24 -25.37 3.59 13.97
N ILE A 25 -25.14 3.53 15.29
CA ILE A 25 -24.25 2.51 15.88
C ILE A 25 -24.80 1.10 15.63
N ASN A 26 -26.10 0.90 15.81
CA ASN A 26 -26.72 -0.41 15.58
C ASN A 26 -26.61 -0.84 14.12
N ASP A 27 -26.81 0.09 13.19
CA ASP A 27 -26.70 -0.17 11.75
C ASP A 27 -25.28 -0.59 11.38
N ARG A 28 -24.25 0.09 11.91
CA ARG A 28 -22.85 -0.30 11.68
C ARG A 28 -22.52 -1.67 12.25
N ILE A 29 -23.05 -2.00 13.43
CA ILE A 29 -22.88 -3.35 14.00
C ILE A 29 -23.58 -4.38 13.11
N GLN A 30 -24.75 -4.08 12.55
CA GLN A 30 -25.45 -4.99 11.66
C GLN A 30 -24.72 -5.16 10.32
N GLU A 31 -24.17 -4.09 9.77
CA GLU A 31 -23.31 -4.12 8.57
C GLU A 31 -22.09 -5.01 8.79
N LEU A 32 -21.40 -4.86 9.92
CA LEU A 32 -20.30 -5.75 10.30
C LEU A 32 -20.72 -7.22 10.34
N PHE A 33 -21.91 -7.53 10.84
CA PHE A 33 -22.42 -8.90 10.84
C PHE A 33 -22.61 -9.46 9.43
N THR A 34 -23.06 -8.64 8.46
CA THR A 34 -23.23 -9.10 7.06
C THR A 34 -21.91 -9.35 6.33
N LEU A 35 -20.81 -8.75 6.79
CA LEU A 35 -19.47 -8.96 6.21
C LEU A 35 -18.74 -10.17 6.80
N LEU A 36 -19.28 -10.77 7.87
CA LEU A 36 -18.68 -11.94 8.49
C LEU A 36 -18.97 -13.21 7.66
N PRO A 37 -17.99 -14.10 7.51
CA PRO A 37 -18.21 -15.38 6.85
C PRO A 37 -19.14 -16.27 7.69
N GLU A 38 -20.01 -17.02 7.03
CA GLU A 38 -20.99 -17.92 7.67
C GLU A 38 -20.32 -18.94 8.61
N SER A 39 -19.09 -19.38 8.29
CA SER A 39 -18.32 -20.30 9.13
C SER A 39 -17.97 -19.74 10.52
N MET A 40 -18.02 -18.43 10.71
CA MET A 40 -17.78 -17.78 12.00
C MET A 40 -19.06 -17.48 12.78
N ILE A 41 -20.23 -17.70 12.17
CA ILE A 41 -21.54 -17.43 12.72
C ILE A 41 -22.23 -18.76 12.98
N ASP A 42 -22.43 -19.10 14.26
CA ASP A 42 -23.25 -20.25 14.61
C ASP A 42 -24.71 -19.97 14.24
N ALA A 43 -25.26 -20.70 13.26
CA ALA A 43 -26.64 -20.55 12.80
C ALA A 43 -27.69 -20.77 13.92
N GLN A 44 -27.33 -21.49 14.98
CA GLN A 44 -28.19 -21.76 16.13
C GLN A 44 -28.11 -20.68 17.23
N THR A 45 -27.10 -19.81 17.19
CA THR A 45 -26.88 -18.79 18.24
C THR A 45 -27.30 -17.43 17.72
N LYS A 46 -28.27 -16.79 18.41
CA LYS A 46 -28.67 -15.42 18.09
C LYS A 46 -27.45 -14.49 18.23
N PRO A 47 -27.04 -13.79 17.16
CA PRO A 47 -25.85 -12.96 17.20
C PRO A 47 -26.07 -11.78 18.16
N ASN A 48 -25.17 -11.66 19.13
CA ASN A 48 -25.16 -10.53 20.06
C ASN A 48 -24.11 -9.50 19.62
N LYS A 49 -24.31 -8.23 20.01
CA LYS A 49 -23.43 -7.13 19.58
C LYS A 49 -21.95 -7.37 19.94
N GLY A 50 -21.69 -7.93 21.12
CA GLY A 50 -20.33 -8.23 21.57
C GLY A 50 -19.64 -9.30 20.71
N MET A 51 -20.36 -10.36 20.36
CA MET A 51 -19.89 -11.42 19.47
C MET A 51 -19.62 -10.89 18.07
N ILE A 52 -20.54 -10.10 17.50
CA ILE A 52 -20.37 -9.49 16.18
C ILE A 52 -19.08 -8.67 16.16
N LEU A 53 -18.88 -7.80 17.14
CA LEU A 53 -17.67 -6.98 17.24
C LEU A 53 -16.41 -7.84 17.40
N LYS A 54 -16.43 -8.84 18.28
CA LYS A 54 -15.30 -9.75 18.50
C LYS A 54 -14.92 -10.51 17.24
N LYS A 55 -15.90 -11.10 16.55
CA LYS A 55 -15.71 -11.85 15.30
C LYS A 55 -15.26 -10.94 14.16
N SER A 56 -15.76 -9.71 14.09
CA SER A 56 -15.33 -8.72 13.11
C SER A 56 -13.84 -8.41 13.26
N VAL A 57 -13.37 -8.19 14.49
CA VAL A 57 -11.95 -7.93 14.76
C VAL A 57 -11.09 -9.15 14.43
N GLU A 58 -11.55 -10.36 14.79
CA GLU A 58 -10.88 -11.62 14.47
C GLU A 58 -10.76 -11.80 12.95
N TYR A 59 -11.83 -11.56 12.21
CA TYR A 59 -11.86 -11.69 10.76
C TYR A 59 -10.94 -10.69 10.06
N ILE A 60 -10.92 -9.42 10.50
CA ILE A 60 -9.98 -8.41 9.97
C ILE A 60 -8.52 -8.85 10.15
N ARG A 61 -8.18 -9.44 11.30
CA ARG A 61 -6.83 -9.95 11.54
C ARG A 61 -6.49 -11.11 10.61
N GLN A 62 -7.44 -12.03 10.40
CA GLN A 62 -7.26 -13.15 9.48
C GLN A 62 -7.09 -12.67 8.02
N LEU A 63 -7.90 -11.71 7.58
CA LEU A 63 -7.79 -11.11 6.25
C LEU A 63 -6.42 -10.46 6.05
N ARG A 64 -5.94 -9.69 7.03
CA ARG A 64 -4.59 -9.09 6.97
C ARG A 64 -3.50 -10.13 6.86
N HIS A 65 -3.60 -11.22 7.64
CA HIS A 65 -2.64 -12.32 7.56
C HIS A 65 -2.68 -13.02 6.20
N ALA A 66 -3.88 -13.33 5.69
CA ALA A 66 -4.06 -13.97 4.39
C ALA A 66 -3.50 -13.12 3.24
N LEU A 67 -3.72 -11.80 3.27
CA LEU A 67 -3.16 -10.86 2.29
C LEU A 67 -1.63 -10.79 2.37
N GLN A 68 -1.05 -10.80 3.57
CA GLN A 68 0.40 -10.84 3.73
C GLN A 68 0.98 -12.12 3.11
N THR A 69 0.42 -13.29 3.48
CA THR A 69 0.87 -14.58 2.92
C THR A 69 0.73 -14.63 1.39
N GLN A 70 -0.35 -14.08 0.84
CA GLN A 70 -0.51 -14.01 -0.62
C GLN A 70 0.52 -13.09 -1.27
N THR A 71 0.80 -11.94 -0.67
CA THR A 71 1.85 -11.03 -1.13
C THR A 71 3.22 -11.70 -1.13
N ASP A 72 3.56 -12.41 -0.04
CA ASP A 72 4.83 -13.13 0.08
C ASP A 72 4.95 -14.21 -1.00
N ARG A 73 3.87 -14.99 -1.23
CA ARG A 73 3.82 -16.00 -2.30
C ARG A 73 3.97 -15.40 -3.69
N LEU A 74 3.33 -14.25 -3.95
CA LEU A 74 3.48 -13.55 -5.22
C LEU A 74 4.93 -13.11 -5.42
N HIS A 75 5.57 -12.55 -4.39
CA HIS A 75 6.97 -12.16 -4.44
C HIS A 75 7.93 -13.35 -4.65
N GLU A 76 7.69 -14.48 -3.99
CA GLU A 76 8.46 -15.72 -4.23
C GLU A 76 8.32 -16.22 -5.66
N LEU A 77 7.11 -16.18 -6.22
CA LEU A 77 6.90 -16.55 -7.63
C LEU A 77 7.56 -15.54 -8.58
N GLU A 78 7.41 -14.24 -8.33
CA GLU A 78 8.03 -13.17 -9.12
C GLU A 78 9.56 -13.18 -9.06
N THR A 79 10.17 -13.70 -7.99
CA THR A 79 11.62 -13.87 -7.90
C THR A 79 12.10 -15.18 -8.54
N GLY A 80 11.27 -16.23 -8.53
CA GLY A 80 11.52 -17.49 -9.23
C GLY A 80 11.34 -17.43 -10.76
N ILE A 81 10.46 -16.55 -11.26
CA ILE A 81 10.22 -16.35 -12.70
C ILE A 81 11.45 -15.80 -13.45
N PRO A 82 12.16 -14.73 -13.02
CA PRO A 82 13.33 -14.23 -13.73
C PRO A 82 14.50 -15.21 -13.67
N SER A 83 14.66 -15.96 -12.57
CA SER A 83 15.71 -16.98 -12.45
C SER A 83 15.45 -18.19 -13.35
N SER A 84 14.20 -18.66 -13.42
CA SER A 84 13.83 -19.77 -14.30
C SER A 84 13.76 -19.36 -15.78
N MET A 85 13.33 -18.14 -16.11
CA MET A 85 13.38 -17.61 -17.47
C MET A 85 14.82 -17.34 -17.93
N ALA A 86 15.70 -16.79 -17.07
CA ALA A 86 17.10 -16.62 -17.40
C ALA A 86 17.81 -17.98 -17.58
N ALA A 87 17.53 -18.96 -16.73
CA ALA A 87 18.04 -20.32 -16.87
C ALA A 87 17.47 -21.01 -18.14
N ALA A 88 16.19 -20.83 -18.45
CA ALA A 88 15.58 -21.36 -19.67
C ALA A 88 16.12 -20.67 -20.93
N ALA A 89 16.38 -19.36 -20.90
CA ALA A 89 17.02 -18.64 -22.02
C ALA A 89 18.47 -19.09 -22.22
N ALA A 90 19.22 -19.33 -21.14
CA ALA A 90 20.57 -19.89 -21.19
C ALA A 90 20.58 -21.34 -21.71
N ALA A 91 19.63 -22.17 -21.27
CA ALA A 91 19.48 -23.55 -21.72
C ALA A 91 18.97 -23.69 -23.17
N ALA A 92 18.18 -22.71 -23.64
CA ALA A 92 17.69 -22.66 -25.02
C ALA A 92 18.75 -22.24 -26.04
N GLY A 93 19.98 -21.89 -25.62
CA GLY A 93 21.09 -21.62 -26.52
C GLY A 93 20.89 -20.42 -27.46
N ILE A 94 19.91 -19.55 -27.18
CA ILE A 94 19.64 -18.34 -27.96
C ILE A 94 20.57 -17.23 -27.46
N GLY A 95 21.85 -17.35 -27.76
CA GLY A 95 22.85 -16.42 -27.26
C GLY A 95 24.28 -16.76 -27.66
N GLN A 96 24.53 -16.98 -28.95
CA GLN A 96 25.86 -16.62 -29.46
C GLN A 96 25.89 -15.10 -29.60
N PRO A 97 26.72 -14.35 -28.85
CA PRO A 97 27.15 -13.06 -29.31
C PRO A 97 28.06 -13.32 -30.50
N HIS A 98 27.51 -13.26 -31.70
CA HIS A 98 28.31 -13.18 -32.93
C HIS A 98 29.21 -11.95 -32.81
N GLN A 99 30.50 -12.17 -32.51
CA GLN A 99 31.54 -11.15 -32.65
C GLN A 99 31.51 -10.64 -34.10
N PRO A 100 31.33 -9.34 -34.37
CA PRO A 100 31.60 -8.82 -35.69
C PRO A 100 33.09 -8.98 -35.95
N GLN A 101 33.47 -9.83 -36.90
CA GLN A 101 34.82 -9.86 -37.43
C GLN A 101 35.07 -8.57 -38.21
N THR A 102 35.51 -7.52 -37.51
CA THR A 102 36.05 -6.35 -38.18
C THR A 102 37.48 -6.69 -38.57
N SER A 103 37.64 -7.01 -39.85
CA SER A 103 38.91 -7.15 -40.52
C SER A 103 39.83 -5.95 -40.23
N SER A 104 41.04 -6.30 -39.81
CA SER A 104 42.27 -5.50 -39.78
C SER A 104 42.32 -4.30 -40.73
N GLY A 105 42.74 -3.15 -40.19
CA GLY A 105 43.34 -2.04 -40.91
C GLY A 105 42.62 -0.70 -40.75
N LEU A 106 43.21 0.22 -39.97
CA LEU A 106 42.96 1.69 -39.92
C LEU A 106 42.30 2.31 -38.67
N ALA A 107 42.24 1.64 -37.51
CA ALA A 107 41.71 2.27 -36.27
C ALA A 107 42.77 2.70 -35.22
N ALA A 108 44.07 2.70 -35.56
CA ALA A 108 45.18 2.98 -34.64
C ALA A 108 45.89 4.33 -34.86
N MET A 109 45.26 5.31 -35.53
CA MET A 109 45.92 6.58 -35.91
C MET A 109 45.43 7.84 -35.16
N PHE A 110 44.55 7.73 -34.17
CA PHE A 110 44.04 8.92 -33.45
C PHE A 110 44.17 8.85 -31.92
N ALA A 111 45.06 8.00 -31.42
CA ALA A 111 45.47 8.00 -30.02
C ALA A 111 46.83 8.71 -29.89
N GLY A 112 46.84 10.05 -29.85
CA GLY A 112 48.06 10.77 -29.50
C GLY A 112 48.12 12.23 -29.90
N ALA A 113 47.51 13.12 -29.11
CA ALA A 113 48.05 14.47 -28.92
C ALA A 113 47.38 15.17 -27.72
N ALA A 114 48.21 15.94 -27.01
CA ALA A 114 47.90 17.01 -26.06
C ALA A 114 47.54 16.61 -24.61
N SER A 115 48.61 16.48 -23.84
CA SER A 115 48.68 16.76 -22.40
C SER A 115 48.73 18.28 -22.16
N MET A 116 48.03 18.75 -21.11
CA MET A 116 48.44 19.71 -20.07
C MET A 116 47.43 20.81 -19.67
N PRO A 117 47.47 21.26 -18.38
CA PRO A 117 46.33 21.78 -17.65
C PRO A 117 46.42 23.30 -17.37
N SER A 118 45.32 23.92 -16.94
CA SER A 118 45.35 25.20 -16.20
C SER A 118 44.11 25.39 -15.31
N SER A 119 44.38 26.13 -14.24
CA SER A 119 43.68 26.24 -12.96
C SER A 119 42.74 27.44 -12.87
N ARG A 120 42.07 27.57 -11.69
CA ARG A 120 41.36 28.74 -11.14
C ARG A 120 39.93 28.94 -11.69
N THR A 121 38.87 29.27 -10.94
CA THR A 121 38.59 30.02 -9.68
C THR A 121 37.21 29.54 -9.16
N GLN A 122 37.01 29.19 -7.89
CA GLN A 122 36.59 30.05 -6.74
C GLN A 122 35.22 30.75 -6.88
N GLY A 123 34.35 30.54 -5.87
CA GLY A 123 33.10 31.26 -5.60
C GLY A 123 31.90 30.31 -5.67
N GLY A 124 31.22 29.94 -4.59
CA GLY A 124 30.55 30.81 -3.61
C GLY A 124 29.06 30.53 -3.77
N ASP A 125 28.47 29.75 -2.86
CA ASP A 125 27.61 30.26 -1.79
C ASP A 125 26.14 30.30 -2.22
N GLY A 126 25.25 29.81 -1.35
CA GLY A 126 23.84 29.61 -1.69
C GLY A 126 23.07 28.73 -0.72
N SER A 127 23.31 28.88 0.58
CA SER A 127 22.36 28.48 1.61
C SER A 127 21.10 29.33 1.50
N MET A 128 19.92 28.73 1.38
CA MET A 128 18.67 29.35 1.84
C MET A 128 17.73 28.29 2.43
N MET A 129 17.63 28.32 3.76
CA MET A 129 16.49 27.85 4.54
C MET A 129 15.23 28.67 4.19
N ASN A 130 14.05 28.04 4.19
CA ASN A 130 12.78 28.59 4.71
C ASN A 130 11.72 27.47 4.63
N ASN A 131 11.18 26.88 5.70
CA ASN A 131 10.37 27.39 6.81
C ASN A 131 9.07 28.11 6.39
N ASN A 132 7.95 27.42 6.64
CA ASN A 132 6.67 27.92 7.16
C ASN A 132 5.69 26.73 7.14
N GLY A 133 5.09 26.26 8.22
CA GLY A 133 4.72 26.96 9.45
C GLY A 133 3.22 27.28 9.41
N LEU A 134 2.42 26.34 9.94
CA LEU A 134 1.24 26.49 10.82
C LEU A 134 0.55 25.13 10.98
#